data_AF-A0A0J8QUX8-F1
#
_entry.id   AF-A0A0J8QUX8-F1
#
_cell.length_a   1.000
_cell.length_b   1.000
_cell.length_c   1.000
_cell.angle_alpha   90.00
_cell.angle_beta   90.00
_cell.angle_gamma   90.00
#
_symmetry.space_group_name_H-M   'P 1'
#
loop_
_entity.id
_entity.type
_entity.pdbx_description
1 polymer ?
#
loop_
_entity_poly.entity_id
_entity_poly.type
_entity_poly.pdbx_seq_one_letter_code
_entity_poly.pdbx_strand_id
1 'polypeptide(L)'
;MAIPLVLALVIFSLLSGIGTTVTGYYTPFTYVASILSTIGAGMLTTFTTTTGHEKWIGYQVIFGTGLGFGFQLPLIAAQTVLPLEDVAVGTVIVMFAQTFGGALFVSVGQNVFGNRLMSGIREAVPDIDPSLVLEVGATQLKELVPPALLDNVQEAYNAALTNTWYVSVAMSAIGIIGALGLEWKSVKGKQIQPGVV
;
A
#
# COMPACT_ATOMS: atom_id res chain seq x y z
N MET A 1 -14.40 -1.02 -2.34
CA MET A 1 -14.29 -2.25 -1.53
C MET A 1 -12.82 -2.58 -1.30
N ALA A 2 -12.37 -2.66 -0.05
CA ALA A 2 -10.99 -3.04 0.31
C ALA A 2 -10.94 -4.39 1.06
N ILE A 3 -12.06 -5.09 1.15
CA ILE A 3 -12.20 -6.34 1.92
C ILE A 3 -11.19 -7.40 1.46
N PRO A 4 -11.02 -7.69 0.15
CA PRO A 4 -10.04 -8.68 -0.30
C PRO A 4 -8.60 -8.31 0.08
N LEU A 5 -8.26 -7.03 -0.02
CA LEU A 5 -6.95 -6.51 0.32
C LEU A 5 -6.63 -6.73 1.81
N VAL A 6 -7.55 -6.31 2.69
CA VAL A 6 -7.35 -6.40 4.15
C VAL A 6 -7.31 -7.86 4.59
N LEU A 7 -8.18 -8.70 4.04
CA LEU A 7 -8.22 -10.12 4.37
C LEU A 7 -6.94 -10.84 3.94
N ALA A 8 -6.44 -10.56 2.72
CA ALA A 8 -5.14 -11.05 2.29
C ALA A 8 -4.01 -10.55 3.20
N LEU A 9 -3.98 -9.25 3.51
CA LEU A 9 -2.96 -8.67 4.39
C LEU A 9 -2.90 -9.36 5.75
N VAL A 10 -4.04 -9.59 6.39
CA VAL A 10 -4.10 -10.23 7.72
C VAL A 10 -3.65 -11.70 7.65
N ILE A 11 -4.11 -12.45 6.66
CA ILE A 11 -3.72 -13.86 6.51
C ILE A 11 -2.22 -13.98 6.25
N PHE A 12 -1.70 -13.19 5.32
CA PHE A 12 -0.30 -13.27 4.93
C PHE A 12 0.64 -12.64 5.97
N SER A 13 0.20 -11.67 6.77
CA SER A 13 1.00 -11.16 7.89
C SER A 13 1.19 -12.22 8.97
N LEU A 14 0.13 -12.97 9.31
CA LEU A 14 0.23 -14.12 10.22
C LEU A 14 1.16 -15.20 9.66
N LEU A 15 0.99 -15.58 8.39
CA LEU A 15 1.85 -16.57 7.74
C LEU A 15 3.31 -16.12 7.67
N SER A 16 3.57 -14.84 7.48
CA SER A 16 4.92 -14.28 7.48
C SER A 16 5.59 -14.36 8.84
N GLY A 17 4.85 -14.08 9.92
CA GLY A 17 5.36 -14.18 11.28
C GLY A 17 5.66 -15.61 11.67
N ILE A 18 4.74 -16.54 11.38
CA ILE A 18 4.95 -17.98 11.60
C ILE A 18 6.12 -18.48 10.75
N GLY A 19 6.14 -18.14 9.46
CA GLY A 19 7.18 -18.53 8.52
C GLY A 19 8.57 -18.04 8.96
N THR A 20 8.67 -16.80 9.40
CA THR A 20 9.92 -16.22 9.93
C THR A 20 10.36 -16.92 11.21
N THR A 21 9.41 -17.27 12.10
CA THR A 21 9.70 -18.02 13.34
C THR A 21 10.20 -19.44 13.04
N VAL A 22 9.59 -20.13 12.07
CA VAL A 22 9.94 -21.51 11.69
C VAL A 22 11.25 -21.57 10.90
N THR A 23 11.46 -20.68 9.93
CA THR A 23 12.68 -20.65 9.11
C THR A 23 13.85 -20.04 9.86
N GLY A 24 13.58 -19.12 10.80
CA GLY A 24 14.59 -18.38 11.54
C GLY A 24 15.22 -17.23 10.77
N TYR A 25 14.76 -16.87 9.57
CA TYR A 25 15.30 -15.73 8.80
C TYR A 25 14.17 -14.87 8.24
N TYR A 26 14.22 -13.55 8.48
CA TYR A 26 13.24 -12.59 7.98
C TYR A 26 13.59 -12.04 6.58
N THR A 27 14.85 -12.12 6.17
CA THR A 27 15.36 -11.55 4.92
C THR A 27 14.68 -12.13 3.67
N PRO A 28 14.49 -13.46 3.53
CA PRO A 28 13.79 -14.03 2.37
C PRO A 28 12.35 -13.56 2.25
N PHE A 29 11.62 -13.48 3.37
CA PHE A 29 10.24 -12.97 3.38
C PHE A 29 10.18 -11.49 3.01
N THR A 30 11.20 -10.70 3.35
CA THR A 30 11.24 -9.27 3.01
C THR A 30 11.43 -9.06 1.50
N TYR A 31 12.22 -9.89 0.84
CA TYR A 31 12.33 -9.86 -0.63
C TYR A 31 11.02 -10.22 -1.30
N VAL A 32 10.38 -11.31 -0.85
CA VAL A 32 9.08 -11.73 -1.39
C VAL A 32 8.03 -10.64 -1.18
N ALA A 33 7.99 -10.04 0.00
CA ALA A 33 7.10 -8.92 0.31
C ALA A 33 7.30 -7.73 -0.65
N SER A 34 8.56 -7.31 -0.84
CA SER A 34 8.91 -6.12 -1.64
C SER A 34 8.65 -6.32 -3.14
N ILE A 35 8.90 -7.53 -3.64
CA ILE A 35 8.62 -7.88 -5.04
C ILE A 35 7.11 -7.96 -5.27
N LEU A 36 6.37 -8.67 -4.40
CA LEU A 36 4.92 -8.82 -4.53
C LEU A 36 4.17 -7.50 -4.33
N SER A 37 4.61 -6.64 -3.42
CA SER A 37 4.01 -5.32 -3.21
C SER A 37 4.20 -4.42 -4.44
N THR A 38 5.39 -4.45 -5.06
CA THR A 38 5.68 -3.68 -6.27
C THR A 38 4.86 -4.18 -7.46
N ILE A 39 4.80 -5.50 -7.66
CA ILE A 39 3.98 -6.10 -8.73
C ILE A 39 2.50 -5.80 -8.48
N GLY A 40 2.01 -6.02 -7.27
CA GLY A 40 0.61 -5.75 -6.90
C GLY A 40 0.24 -4.29 -7.12
N ALA A 41 1.07 -3.35 -6.68
CA ALA A 41 0.85 -1.92 -6.90
C ALA A 41 0.82 -1.59 -8.41
N GLY A 42 1.70 -2.18 -9.21
CA GLY A 42 1.74 -1.96 -10.66
C GLY A 42 0.53 -2.57 -11.38
N MET A 43 -0.03 -3.67 -10.86
CA MET A 43 -1.28 -4.21 -11.39
C MET A 43 -2.45 -3.26 -11.10
N LEU A 44 -2.49 -2.62 -9.93
CA LEU A 44 -3.53 -1.62 -9.60
C LEU A 44 -3.49 -0.39 -10.50
N THR A 45 -2.34 -0.01 -11.08
CA THR A 45 -2.27 1.10 -12.06
C THR A 45 -2.94 0.76 -13.39
N THR A 46 -3.22 -0.51 -13.68
CA THR A 46 -3.85 -0.94 -14.94
C THR A 46 -5.38 -0.97 -14.90
N PHE A 47 -6.00 -0.49 -13.81
CA PHE A 47 -7.45 -0.47 -13.70
C PHE A 47 -8.08 0.45 -14.73
N THR A 48 -8.99 -0.09 -15.53
CA THR A 48 -9.87 0.67 -16.42
C THR A 48 -11.28 0.77 -15.84
N THR A 49 -12.10 1.69 -16.35
CA THR A 49 -13.51 1.89 -15.95
C THR A 49 -14.38 0.64 -16.16
N THR A 50 -13.93 -0.28 -17.03
CA THR A 50 -14.60 -1.54 -17.36
C THR A 50 -14.04 -2.77 -16.61
N THR A 51 -13.18 -2.57 -15.61
CA THR A 51 -12.54 -3.68 -14.91
C THR A 51 -13.57 -4.55 -14.17
N GLY A 52 -13.67 -5.82 -14.56
CA GLY A 52 -14.53 -6.80 -13.90
C GLY A 52 -14.08 -7.13 -12.47
N HIS A 53 -15.03 -7.57 -11.65
CA HIS A 53 -14.84 -7.90 -10.23
C HIS A 53 -13.67 -8.88 -9.99
N GLU A 54 -13.51 -9.87 -10.87
CA GLU A 54 -12.45 -10.88 -10.80
C GLU A 54 -11.02 -10.30 -10.85
N LYS A 55 -10.77 -9.33 -11.73
CA LYS A 55 -9.44 -8.71 -11.90
C LYS A 55 -9.10 -7.83 -10.71
N TRP A 56 -10.06 -7.03 -10.26
CA TRP A 56 -9.87 -6.16 -9.09
C TRP A 56 -9.61 -6.96 -7.80
N ILE A 57 -10.40 -8.01 -7.55
CA ILE A 57 -10.19 -8.89 -6.39
C ILE A 57 -8.82 -9.56 -6.46
N GLY A 58 -8.45 -10.12 -7.61
CA GLY A 58 -7.15 -10.76 -7.79
C GLY A 58 -5.97 -9.82 -7.55
N TYR A 59 -6.03 -8.59 -8.07
CA TYR A 59 -4.95 -7.61 -7.93
C TYR A 59 -4.83 -7.13 -6.48
N GLN A 60 -5.95 -6.93 -5.79
CA GLN A 60 -5.97 -6.61 -4.37
C GLN A 60 -5.40 -7.74 -3.49
N VAL A 61 -5.67 -8.99 -3.83
CA VAL A 61 -5.10 -10.14 -3.10
C VAL A 61 -3.58 -10.14 -3.26
N ILE A 62 -3.04 -10.00 -4.47
CA ILE A 62 -1.59 -9.97 -4.71
C ILE A 62 -0.93 -8.81 -3.95
N PHE A 63 -1.50 -7.62 -4.03
CA PHE A 63 -0.99 -6.45 -3.32
C PHE A 63 -1.07 -6.64 -1.79
N GLY A 64 -2.19 -7.19 -1.30
CA GLY A 64 -2.41 -7.50 0.11
C GLY A 64 -1.44 -8.56 0.63
N THR A 65 -1.11 -9.57 -0.17
CA THR A 65 -0.09 -10.57 0.14
C THR A 65 1.28 -9.92 0.33
N GLY A 66 1.70 -9.05 -0.60
CA GLY A 66 2.98 -8.33 -0.50
C GLY A 66 3.07 -7.46 0.76
N LEU A 67 2.01 -6.68 1.02
CA LEU A 67 1.91 -5.87 2.24
C LEU A 67 1.91 -6.73 3.50
N GLY A 68 1.13 -7.82 3.51
CA GLY A 68 1.02 -8.73 4.63
C GLY A 68 2.37 -9.33 5.01
N PHE A 69 3.11 -9.86 4.02
CA PHE A 69 4.45 -10.38 4.27
C PHE A 69 5.41 -9.32 4.83
N GLY A 70 5.33 -8.07 4.35
CA GLY A 70 6.26 -7.01 4.75
C GLY A 70 5.92 -6.29 6.05
N PHE A 71 4.68 -6.36 6.52
CA PHE A 71 4.18 -5.48 7.59
C PHE A 71 4.91 -5.68 8.93
N GLN A 72 5.15 -6.93 9.32
CA GLN A 72 5.71 -7.26 10.63
C GLN A 72 7.25 -7.39 10.62
N LEU A 73 7.86 -7.55 9.45
CA LEU A 73 9.29 -7.88 9.33
C LEU A 73 10.25 -6.80 9.85
N PRO A 74 10.00 -5.48 9.66
CA PRO A 74 10.88 -4.45 10.20
C PRO A 74 10.99 -4.50 11.73
N LEU A 75 9.88 -4.82 12.40
CA LEU A 75 9.85 -4.95 13.85
C LEU A 75 10.65 -6.17 14.30
N ILE A 76 10.45 -7.32 13.64
CA ILE A 76 11.20 -8.55 13.92
C ILE A 76 12.70 -8.33 13.67
N ALA A 77 13.06 -7.63 12.59
CA ALA A 77 14.45 -7.30 12.27
C ALA A 77 15.10 -6.42 13.36
N ALA A 78 14.43 -5.34 13.79
CA ALA A 78 14.93 -4.49 14.88
C ALA A 78 15.16 -5.30 16.17
N GLN A 79 14.19 -6.14 16.55
CA GLN A 79 14.28 -6.98 17.75
C GLN A 79 15.40 -8.03 17.68
N THR A 80 15.75 -8.50 16.48
CA THR A 80 16.75 -9.57 16.30
C THR A 80 18.17 -9.04 16.13
N VAL A 81 18.33 -7.92 15.43
CA VAL A 81 19.64 -7.32 15.13
C VAL A 81 20.20 -6.58 16.34
N LEU A 82 19.36 -5.90 17.12
CA LEU A 82 19.79 -5.03 18.22
C LEU A 82 20.19 -5.79 19.51
N PRO A 83 21.01 -5.17 20.37
CA PRO A 83 21.18 -5.54 21.78
C PRO A 83 19.86 -5.37 22.55
N LEU A 84 19.64 -6.17 23.60
CA LEU A 84 18.39 -6.19 24.37
C LEU A 84 18.01 -4.80 24.96
N GLU A 85 19.02 -4.05 25.40
CA GLU A 85 18.88 -2.68 25.91
C GLU A 85 18.35 -1.68 24.86
N ASP A 86 18.66 -1.90 23.58
CA ASP A 86 18.29 -1.01 22.48
C ASP A 86 17.02 -1.46 21.73
N VAL A 87 16.51 -2.68 22.00
CA VAL A 87 15.34 -3.23 21.29
C VAL A 87 14.12 -2.30 21.42
N ALA A 88 13.90 -1.71 22.60
CA ALA A 88 12.80 -0.79 22.82
C ALA A 88 12.94 0.48 21.96
N VAL A 89 14.15 1.06 21.92
CA VAL A 89 14.45 2.25 21.12
C VAL A 89 14.29 1.96 19.63
N GLY A 90 14.85 0.85 19.14
CA GLY A 90 14.71 0.42 17.75
C GLY A 90 13.26 0.17 17.34
N THR A 91 12.47 -0.46 18.22
CA THR A 91 11.04 -0.69 18.00
C THR A 91 10.27 0.62 17.84
N VAL A 92 10.52 1.60 18.71
CA VAL A 92 9.87 2.92 18.64
C VAL A 92 10.25 3.65 17.36
N ILE A 93 11.52 3.59 16.93
CA ILE A 93 11.97 4.19 15.66
C ILE A 93 11.24 3.56 14.47
N VAL A 94 11.11 2.22 14.44
CA VAL A 94 10.38 1.51 13.39
C VAL A 94 8.90 1.92 13.37
N MET A 95 8.24 1.93 14.53
CA MET A 95 6.84 2.35 14.64
C MET A 95 6.65 3.80 14.20
N PHE A 96 7.54 4.70 14.64
CA PHE A 96 7.53 6.10 14.21
C PHE A 96 7.66 6.21 12.70
N ALA A 97 8.61 5.51 12.08
CA ALA A 97 8.80 5.54 10.63
C ALA A 97 7.58 5.00 9.87
N GLN A 98 6.93 3.94 10.37
CA GLN A 98 5.70 3.42 9.77
C GLN A 98 4.55 4.42 9.87
N THR A 99 4.29 4.99 11.05
CA THR A 99 3.21 5.95 11.25
C THR A 99 3.45 7.26 10.51
N PHE A 100 4.67 7.80 10.58
CA PHE A 100 5.05 9.02 9.88
C PHE A 100 5.01 8.84 8.37
N GLY A 101 5.60 7.76 7.85
CA GLY A 101 5.55 7.43 6.43
C GLY A 101 4.12 7.26 5.94
N GLY A 102 3.30 6.51 6.68
CA GLY A 102 1.87 6.34 6.38
C GLY A 102 1.13 7.67 6.30
N ALA A 103 1.28 8.54 7.29
CA ALA A 103 0.64 9.86 7.31
C ALA A 103 1.10 10.75 6.15
N LEU A 104 2.42 10.82 5.92
CA LEU A 104 3.02 11.66 4.87
C LEU A 104 2.53 11.22 3.48
N PHE A 105 2.61 9.93 3.18
CA PHE A 105 2.26 9.43 1.84
C PHE A 105 0.75 9.40 1.59
N VAL A 106 -0.09 9.32 2.62
CA VAL A 106 -1.53 9.57 2.47
C VAL A 106 -1.78 11.00 1.99
N SER A 107 -1.10 12.01 2.57
CA SER A 107 -1.22 13.39 2.11
C SER A 107 -0.69 13.59 0.68
N VAL A 108 0.44 12.97 0.33
CA VAL A 108 0.97 12.99 -1.05
C VAL A 108 -0.02 12.34 -2.02
N GLY A 109 -0.57 11.17 -1.69
CA GLY A 109 -1.56 10.47 -2.50
C GLY A 109 -2.81 11.32 -2.72
N GLN A 110 -3.35 11.93 -1.67
CA GLN A 110 -4.51 12.82 -1.75
C GLN A 110 -4.22 14.04 -2.63
N ASN A 111 -3.02 14.63 -2.53
CA ASN A 111 -2.63 15.78 -3.34
C ASN A 111 -2.49 15.41 -4.82
N VAL A 112 -1.84 14.29 -5.13
CA VAL A 112 -1.71 13.78 -6.51
C VAL A 112 -3.09 13.48 -7.09
N PHE A 113 -3.93 12.78 -6.33
CA PHE A 113 -5.31 12.47 -6.75
C PHE A 113 -6.10 13.74 -7.04
N GLY A 114 -6.15 14.69 -6.10
CA GLY A 114 -6.92 15.92 -6.25
C GLY A 114 -6.44 16.78 -7.42
N ASN A 115 -5.12 16.95 -7.57
CA ASN A 115 -4.56 17.70 -8.69
C ASN A 115 -4.86 17.03 -10.04
N ARG A 116 -4.69 15.71 -10.13
CA ARG A 116 -4.94 14.95 -11.37
C ARG A 116 -6.42 14.93 -11.73
N LEU A 117 -7.29 14.76 -10.75
CA LEU A 117 -8.74 14.80 -10.96
C LEU A 117 -9.19 16.16 -11.45
N MET A 118 -8.71 17.23 -10.81
CA MET A 118 -9.02 18.60 -11.22
C MET A 118 -8.52 18.91 -12.63
N SER A 119 -7.31 18.48 -12.99
CA SER A 119 -6.83 18.62 -14.37
C SER A 119 -7.64 17.79 -15.37
N GLY A 120 -7.96 16.55 -15.04
CA GLY A 120 -8.67 15.64 -15.93
C GLY A 120 -10.10 16.08 -16.20
N ILE A 121 -10.80 16.63 -15.20
CA ILE A 121 -12.15 17.16 -15.39
C ILE A 121 -12.14 18.41 -16.25
N ARG A 122 -11.18 19.34 -16.06
CA ARG A 122 -11.08 20.54 -16.91
C ARG A 122 -10.89 20.20 -18.39
N GLU A 123 -10.18 19.12 -18.66
CA GLU A 123 -9.90 18.66 -20.03
C GLU A 123 -11.08 17.88 -20.62
N ALA A 124 -11.73 17.03 -19.82
CA ALA A 124 -12.78 16.13 -20.27
C ALA A 124 -14.17 16.79 -20.32
N VAL A 125 -14.45 17.75 -19.41
CA VAL A 125 -15.72 18.44 -19.27
C VAL A 125 -15.50 19.90 -18.83
N PRO A 126 -15.15 20.81 -19.76
CA PRO A 126 -14.83 22.21 -19.43
C PRO A 126 -16.03 23.00 -18.88
N ASP A 127 -17.27 22.53 -19.12
CA ASP A 127 -18.50 23.18 -18.67
C ASP A 127 -18.86 22.90 -17.20
N ILE A 128 -18.13 22.01 -16.51
CA ILE A 128 -18.37 21.67 -15.10
C ILE A 128 -17.21 22.16 -14.24
N ASP A 129 -17.53 22.79 -13.11
CA ASP A 129 -16.52 23.19 -12.13
C ASP A 129 -15.89 21.94 -11.48
N PRO A 130 -14.58 21.70 -11.67
CA PRO A 130 -13.89 20.54 -11.08
C PRO A 130 -13.91 20.51 -9.56
N SER A 131 -14.02 21.68 -8.91
CA SER A 131 -14.05 21.78 -7.45
C SER A 131 -15.31 21.14 -6.86
N LEU A 132 -16.44 21.33 -7.54
CA LEU A 132 -17.74 20.75 -7.20
C LEU A 132 -17.68 19.21 -7.27
N VAL A 133 -16.99 18.67 -8.27
CA VAL A 133 -16.81 17.22 -8.43
C VAL A 133 -15.92 16.62 -7.35
N LEU A 134 -14.87 17.33 -6.93
CA LEU A 134 -14.00 16.92 -5.83
C LEU A 134 -14.76 16.90 -4.49
N GLU A 135 -15.62 17.88 -4.26
CA GLU A 135 -16.40 18.05 -3.02
C GLU A 135 -17.54 17.04 -2.89
N VAL A 136 -18.29 16.85 -3.98
CA VAL A 136 -19.45 15.93 -4.04
C VAL A 136 -18.99 14.46 -4.08
N GLY A 137 -17.83 14.20 -4.67
CA GLY A 137 -17.20 12.89 -4.71
C GLY A 137 -17.86 11.90 -5.67
N ALA A 138 -17.24 10.72 -5.79
CA ALA A 138 -17.55 9.76 -6.86
C ALA A 138 -18.97 9.17 -6.81
N THR A 139 -19.60 9.15 -5.63
CA THR A 139 -20.90 8.48 -5.39
C THR A 139 -22.10 9.29 -5.86
N GLN A 140 -22.00 10.62 -5.88
CA GLN A 140 -23.09 11.52 -6.25
C GLN A 140 -22.90 12.14 -7.65
N LEU A 141 -21.84 11.76 -8.36
CA LEU A 141 -21.55 12.19 -9.74
C LEU A 141 -22.72 11.98 -10.71
N LYS A 142 -23.48 10.88 -10.53
CA LYS A 142 -24.63 10.53 -11.39
C LYS A 142 -25.81 11.48 -11.25
N GLU A 143 -25.89 12.23 -10.16
CA GLU A 143 -26.97 13.19 -9.89
C GLU A 143 -26.62 14.59 -10.40
N LEU A 144 -25.31 14.91 -10.48
CA LEU A 144 -24.80 16.23 -10.83
C LEU A 144 -24.44 16.39 -12.31
N VAL A 145 -24.05 15.29 -12.96
CA VAL A 145 -23.49 15.31 -14.32
C VAL A 145 -24.50 14.72 -15.31
N PRO A 146 -24.78 15.41 -16.44
CA PRO A 146 -25.62 14.87 -17.49
C PRO A 146 -25.13 13.49 -17.97
N PRO A 147 -26.02 12.54 -18.31
CA PRO A 147 -25.63 11.20 -18.72
C PRO A 147 -24.62 11.15 -19.88
N ALA A 148 -24.66 12.14 -20.77
CA ALA A 148 -23.73 12.27 -21.90
C ALA A 148 -22.28 12.59 -21.50
N LEU A 149 -22.07 13.14 -20.30
CA LEU A 149 -20.74 13.54 -19.79
C LEU A 149 -20.24 12.59 -18.70
N LEU A 150 -21.08 11.66 -18.23
CA LEU A 150 -20.72 10.74 -17.14
C LEU A 150 -19.53 9.84 -17.49
N ASP A 151 -19.46 9.35 -18.73
CA ASP A 151 -18.36 8.45 -19.15
C ASP A 151 -17.02 9.19 -19.11
N ASN A 152 -16.98 10.43 -19.63
CA ASN A 152 -15.79 11.29 -19.60
C ASN A 152 -15.33 11.60 -18.17
N VAL A 153 -16.27 11.87 -17.25
CA VAL A 153 -15.93 12.13 -15.85
C VAL A 153 -15.46 10.86 -15.15
N GLN A 154 -16.04 9.69 -15.45
CA GLN A 154 -15.59 8.41 -14.92
C GLN A 154 -14.19 8.04 -15.40
N GLU A 155 -13.86 8.32 -16.67
CA GLU A 155 -12.52 8.13 -17.21
C GLU A 155 -11.51 9.07 -16.55
N ALA A 156 -11.84 10.36 -16.38
CA ALA A 156 -10.98 11.30 -15.66
C ALA A 156 -10.75 10.87 -14.21
N TYR A 157 -11.79 10.36 -13.54
CA TYR A 157 -11.69 9.80 -12.19
C TYR A 157 -10.77 8.58 -12.13
N ASN A 158 -10.95 7.65 -13.07
CA ASN A 158 -10.11 6.48 -13.17
C ASN A 158 -8.64 6.88 -13.41
N ALA A 159 -8.39 7.80 -14.34
CA ALA A 159 -7.06 8.31 -14.64
C ALA A 159 -6.40 8.95 -13.40
N ALA A 160 -7.15 9.71 -12.60
CA ALA A 160 -6.65 10.26 -11.34
C ALA A 160 -6.30 9.18 -10.30
N LEU A 161 -7.13 8.14 -10.18
CA LEU A 161 -6.88 7.00 -9.29
C LEU A 161 -5.64 6.19 -9.73
N THR A 162 -5.56 5.83 -11.00
CA THR A 162 -4.42 5.08 -11.56
C THR A 162 -3.11 5.85 -11.43
N ASN A 163 -3.13 7.18 -11.65
CA ASN A 163 -1.98 8.06 -11.38
C ASN A 163 -1.55 8.02 -9.90
N THR A 164 -2.50 7.98 -8.98
CA THR A 164 -2.19 7.92 -7.54
C THR A 164 -1.52 6.60 -7.16
N TRP A 165 -1.93 5.48 -7.79
CA TRP A 165 -1.29 4.18 -7.59
C TRP A 165 0.18 4.13 -8.02
N TYR A 166 0.61 4.97 -8.98
CA TYR A 166 2.04 5.07 -9.33
C TYR A 166 2.91 5.54 -8.16
N VAL A 167 2.38 6.35 -7.25
CA VAL A 167 3.08 6.74 -6.03
C VAL A 167 3.36 5.49 -5.17
N SER A 168 2.38 4.60 -5.04
CA SER A 168 2.54 3.33 -4.33
C SER A 168 3.52 2.38 -5.02
N VAL A 169 3.58 2.37 -6.36
CA VAL A 169 4.58 1.60 -7.12
C VAL A 169 5.99 2.12 -6.83
N ALA A 170 6.18 3.44 -6.94
CA ALA A 170 7.48 4.07 -6.68
C ALA A 170 7.97 3.79 -5.26
N MET A 171 7.08 3.88 -4.26
CA MET A 171 7.43 3.60 -2.87
C MET A 171 7.74 2.12 -2.62
N SER A 172 6.97 1.20 -3.21
CA SER A 172 7.25 -0.23 -3.12
C SER A 172 8.62 -0.57 -3.75
N ALA A 173 8.96 0.06 -4.88
CA ALA A 173 10.24 -0.12 -5.54
C ALA A 173 11.43 0.40 -4.70
N ILE A 174 11.28 1.55 -4.03
CA ILE A 174 12.28 2.04 -3.07
C ILE A 174 12.40 1.08 -1.88
N GLY A 175 11.29 0.47 -1.46
CA GLY A 175 11.28 -0.59 -0.44
C GLY A 175 12.19 -1.78 -0.78
N ILE A 176 12.33 -2.14 -2.06
CA ILE A 176 13.27 -3.19 -2.50
C ILE A 176 14.72 -2.80 -2.18
N ILE A 177 15.09 -1.52 -2.36
CA ILE A 177 16.43 -1.02 -2.03
C ILE A 177 16.66 -1.13 -0.52
N GLY A 178 15.65 -0.78 0.29
CA GLY A 178 15.70 -0.96 1.74
C GLY A 178 15.84 -2.43 2.14
N ALA A 179 15.14 -3.34 1.46
CA ALA A 179 15.22 -4.77 1.71
C ALA A 179 16.61 -5.36 1.43
N LEU A 180 17.31 -4.85 0.41
CA LEU A 180 18.69 -5.26 0.09
C LEU A 180 19.70 -4.85 1.18
N GLY A 181 19.41 -3.80 1.94
CA GLY A 181 20.25 -3.35 3.06
C GLY A 181 20.08 -4.16 4.34
N LEU A 182 19.15 -5.12 4.39
CA LEU A 182 18.88 -5.89 5.60
C LEU A 182 19.96 -6.96 5.84
N GLU A 183 20.48 -6.98 7.06
CA GLU A 183 21.41 -8.02 7.50
C GLU A 183 20.73 -9.39 7.52
N TRP A 184 21.46 -10.42 7.08
CA TRP A 184 21.01 -11.81 7.16
C TRP A 184 21.28 -12.36 8.56
N LYS A 185 20.45 -11.97 9.54
CA LYS A 185 20.55 -12.46 10.92
C LYS A 185 19.45 -13.47 11.24
N SER A 186 19.85 -14.51 11.96
CA SER A 186 18.94 -15.56 12.42
C SER A 186 18.14 -15.06 13.63
N VAL A 187 16.83 -15.24 13.54
CA VAL A 187 15.85 -15.09 14.62
C VAL A 187 15.98 -16.23 15.64
N LYS A 188 16.53 -17.39 15.24
CA LYS A 188 16.79 -18.52 16.14
C LYS A 188 18.11 -18.33 16.87
N GLY A 189 18.05 -18.25 18.20
CA GLY A 189 19.21 -18.23 19.11
C GLY A 189 19.20 -17.10 20.14
N LYS A 190 18.39 -16.05 19.96
CA LYS A 190 18.12 -15.05 21.01
C LYS A 190 16.73 -15.34 21.60
N GLN A 191 16.66 -15.47 22.92
CA GLN A 191 15.40 -15.62 23.67
C GLN A 191 14.49 -14.43 23.36
N ILE A 192 13.56 -14.59 22.42
CA ILE A 192 12.45 -13.65 22.24
C ILE A 192 11.56 -13.86 23.46
N GLN A 193 11.78 -13.07 24.52
CA GLN A 193 10.83 -13.02 25.62
C GLN A 193 9.49 -12.54 25.05
N PRO A 194 8.40 -13.31 25.21
CA PRO A 194 7.06 -12.82 24.89
C PRO A 194 6.82 -11.59 25.76
N GLY A 195 6.44 -10.47 25.15
CA GLY A 195 6.22 -9.21 25.85
C GLY A 195 5.36 -9.42 27.09
N VAL A 196 5.91 -9.06 28.26
CA VAL A 196 5.17 -8.99 29.50
C VAL A 196 4.25 -7.77 29.39
N VAL A 197 2.95 -8.06 29.35
CA VAL A 197 1.84 -7.10 29.44
C VAL A 197 1.81 -6.47 30.83
#